data_AF-A0A7S1G147-F1
#
_entry.id   AF-A0A7S1G147-F1
#
_cell.length_a   1.000
_cell.length_b   1.000
_cell.length_c   1.000
_cell.angle_alpha   90.00
_cell.angle_beta   90.00
_cell.angle_gamma   90.00
#
_symmetry.space_group_name_H-M   'P 1'
#
loop_
_entity.id
_entity.type
_entity.pdbx_description
1 polymer ?
#
loop_
_entity_poly.entity_id
_entity_poly.type
_entity_poly.pdbx_seq_one_letter_code
_entity_poly.pdbx_strand_id
1 'polypeptide(L)'
;AGIRCGGDIALGVPFTDMKAGLGFFDTISGGGLAQIIAFIGALELGFGLRQAEIEEACERYQENFPISSVVPFDIDRVSGIELNNGRAAQMGILALMVHEKLDNNPYIINDLLGSPVPFN
;
A
#
# COMPACT_ATOMS: atom_id res chain seq x y z
N ALA A 1 -8.82 -9.35 10.80
CA ALA A 1 -7.77 -8.35 11.08
C ALA A 1 -6.67 -9.04 11.90
N GLY A 2 -5.40 -8.63 11.76
CA GLY A 2 -4.33 -9.14 12.64
C GLY A 2 -3.36 -10.16 12.03
N ILE A 3 -3.21 -10.23 10.70
CA ILE A 3 -2.05 -10.91 10.11
C ILE A 3 -0.83 -10.05 10.43
N ARG A 4 0.14 -10.62 11.16
CA ARG A 4 1.38 -9.96 11.60
C ARG A 4 2.58 -10.79 11.20
N CYS A 5 3.71 -10.13 10.95
CA CYS A 5 4.99 -10.81 10.83
C CYS A 5 5.36 -11.46 12.18
N GLY A 6 6.07 -12.59 12.14
CA GLY A 6 6.57 -13.22 13.37
C GLY A 6 7.76 -12.45 13.94
N GLY A 7 7.96 -12.56 15.26
CA GLY A 7 9.11 -12.01 15.96
C GLY A 7 9.03 -10.51 16.26
N ASP A 8 10.21 -9.90 16.35
CA ASP A 8 10.40 -8.55 16.83
C ASP A 8 10.77 -7.60 15.67
N ILE A 9 10.12 -6.44 15.63
CA ILE A 9 10.45 -5.36 14.68
C ILE A 9 11.74 -4.62 15.10
N ALA A 10 11.97 -4.54 16.40
CA ALA A 10 13.16 -3.99 17.04
C ALA A 10 13.42 -4.76 18.33
N LEU A 11 14.63 -4.66 18.91
CA LEU A 11 15.00 -5.43 20.11
C LEU A 11 13.94 -5.32 21.23
N GLY A 12 13.16 -6.39 21.45
CA GLY A 12 12.11 -6.46 22.47
C GLY A 12 10.79 -5.77 22.13
N VAL A 13 10.56 -5.41 20.86
CA VAL A 13 9.29 -4.84 20.37
C VAL A 13 8.69 -5.82 19.37
N PRO A 14 7.68 -6.62 19.75
CA PRO A 14 7.05 -7.59 18.85
C PRO A 14 6.12 -6.90 17.84
N PHE A 15 5.98 -7.50 16.65
CA PHE A 15 5.03 -7.00 15.63
C PHE A 15 3.56 -7.03 16.07
N THR A 16 3.23 -7.82 17.10
CA THR A 16 1.89 -7.87 17.69
C THR A 16 1.49 -6.58 18.38
N ASP A 17 2.45 -5.82 18.89
CA ASP A 17 2.21 -4.60 19.68
C ASP A 17 2.04 -3.36 18.78
N MET A 18 2.23 -3.52 17.46
CA MET A 18 2.03 -2.45 16.50
C MET A 18 0.54 -2.21 16.25
N LYS A 19 0.12 -0.97 16.51
CA LYS A 19 -1.22 -0.49 16.15
C LYS A 19 -1.35 -0.37 14.63
N ALA A 20 -2.55 -0.62 14.14
CA ALA A 20 -2.93 -0.38 12.75
C ALA A 20 -3.29 1.10 12.53
N GLY A 21 -3.22 1.53 11.26
CA GLY A 21 -3.57 2.88 10.84
C GLY A 21 -2.58 3.95 11.27
N LEU A 22 -3.06 5.16 11.50
CA LEU A 22 -2.29 6.30 11.97
C LEU A 22 -1.74 6.10 13.39
N GLY A 23 -2.35 5.22 14.19
CA GLY A 23 -1.80 4.80 15.49
C GLY A 23 -0.45 4.08 15.39
N PHE A 24 -0.07 3.59 14.21
CA PHE A 24 1.24 3.00 13.93
C PHE A 24 2.39 3.97 14.23
N PHE A 25 2.21 5.26 13.94
CA PHE A 25 3.24 6.28 14.14
C PHE A 25 3.59 6.49 15.62
N ASP A 26 2.67 6.16 16.53
CA ASP A 26 2.92 6.22 17.98
C ASP A 26 3.66 4.97 18.49
N THR A 27 3.53 3.84 17.78
CA THR A 27 4.13 2.55 18.21
C THR A 27 5.49 2.26 17.58
N ILE A 28 5.78 2.84 16.41
CA ILE A 28 7.09 2.66 15.75
C ILE A 28 8.18 3.48 16.47
N SER A 29 9.39 2.93 16.56
CA SER A 29 10.54 3.69 17.04
C SER A 29 10.93 4.79 16.04
N GLY A 30 11.32 5.97 16.54
CA GLY A 30 11.75 7.08 15.67
C GLY A 30 12.92 6.72 14.73
N GLY A 31 13.83 5.86 15.21
CA GLY A 31 14.92 5.33 14.37
C GLY A 31 14.42 4.41 13.25
N GLY A 32 13.44 3.55 13.52
CA GLY A 32 12.82 2.70 12.49
C GLY A 32 12.06 3.52 11.45
N LEU A 33 11.34 4.56 11.87
CA LEU A 33 10.65 5.47 10.96
C LEU A 33 11.64 6.20 10.03
N ALA A 34 12.75 6.70 10.57
CA ALA A 34 13.79 7.36 9.79
C ALA A 34 14.42 6.42 8.75
N GLN A 35 14.62 5.13 9.08
CA GLN A 35 15.12 4.13 8.15
C GLN A 35 14.15 3.89 6.99
N ILE A 36 12.84 3.78 7.26
CA ILE A 36 11.81 3.61 6.22
C ILE A 36 11.80 4.81 5.28
N ILE A 37 11.77 6.03 5.82
CA ILE A 37 11.76 7.25 5.00
C ILE A 37 13.05 7.38 4.18
N ALA A 38 14.22 7.12 4.79
CA ALA A 38 15.49 7.16 4.09
C ALA A 38 15.56 6.13 2.94
N PHE A 39 15.03 4.93 3.17
CA PHE A 39 14.97 3.90 2.14
C PHE A 39 14.02 4.28 0.99
N ILE A 40 12.82 4.79 1.29
CA ILE A 40 11.88 5.29 0.28
C ILE A 40 12.52 6.42 -0.53
N GLY A 41 13.17 7.39 0.14
CA GLY A 41 13.86 8.48 -0.53
C GLY A 41 15.02 7.99 -1.42
N ALA A 42 15.76 6.96 -0.99
CA ALA A 42 16.80 6.34 -1.81
C ALA A 42 16.22 5.64 -3.06
N LEU A 43 15.06 4.98 -2.94
CA LEU A 43 14.36 4.39 -4.07
C LEU A 43 13.89 5.46 -5.05
N GLU A 44 13.28 6.55 -4.56
CA GLU A 44 12.82 7.66 -5.40
C GLU A 44 13.98 8.35 -6.13
N LEU A 45 15.11 8.57 -5.46
CA LEU A 45 16.31 9.13 -6.09
C LEU A 45 16.92 8.16 -7.11
N GLY A 46 16.96 6.86 -6.81
CA GLY A 46 17.51 5.85 -7.70
C GLY A 46 16.67 5.68 -8.97
N PHE A 47 15.37 5.42 -8.81
CA PHE A 47 14.45 5.19 -9.93
C PHE A 47 14.08 6.50 -10.65
N GLY A 48 14.00 7.63 -9.95
CA GLY A 48 13.71 8.92 -10.57
C GLY A 48 14.76 9.35 -11.59
N LEU A 49 16.04 9.03 -11.36
CA LEU A 49 17.11 9.29 -12.33
C LEU A 49 17.08 8.37 -13.55
N ARG A 50 16.33 7.27 -13.48
CA ARG A 50 16.26 6.22 -14.52
C ARG A 50 14.87 6.09 -15.13
N GLN A 51 13.99 7.05 -14.89
CA GLN A 51 12.60 6.99 -15.32
C GLN A 51 12.46 6.67 -16.82
N ALA A 52 13.19 7.37 -17.69
CA ALA A 52 13.13 7.15 -19.13
C ALA A 52 13.55 5.72 -19.55
N GLU A 53 14.59 5.17 -18.92
CA GLU A 53 15.04 3.79 -19.19
C GLU A 53 14.02 2.75 -18.69
N ILE A 54 13.28 3.06 -17.62
CA ILE A 54 12.25 2.19 -17.04
C ILE A 54 10.98 2.21 -17.89
N GLU A 55 10.56 3.38 -18.36
CA GLU A 55 9.43 3.53 -19.30
C GLU A 55 9.72 2.74 -20.59
N GLU A 56 10.90 2.92 -21.17
CA GLU A 56 11.32 2.16 -22.35
C GLU A 56 11.38 0.64 -22.07
N ALA A 57 11.85 0.23 -20.89
CA ALA A 57 11.85 -1.18 -20.50
C ALA A 57 10.43 -1.74 -20.34
N CYS A 58 9.48 -0.94 -19.84
CA CYS A 58 8.07 -1.32 -19.73
C CYS A 58 7.44 -1.47 -21.12
N GLU A 59 7.67 -0.53 -22.04
CA GLU A 59 7.20 -0.62 -23.43
C GLU A 59 7.75 -1.88 -24.12
N ARG A 60 9.05 -2.15 -24.01
CA ARG A 60 9.65 -3.38 -24.54
C ARG A 60 9.07 -4.64 -23.89
N TYR A 61 8.75 -4.60 -22.61
CA TYR A 61 8.12 -5.72 -21.91
C TYR A 61 6.67 -5.95 -22.37
N GLN A 62 5.92 -4.88 -22.67
CA GLN A 62 4.58 -4.94 -23.27
C GLN A 62 4.64 -5.58 -24.67
N GLU A 63 5.58 -5.15 -25.51
CA GLU A 63 5.76 -5.69 -26.87
C GLU A 63 6.16 -7.17 -26.88
N ASN A 64 6.96 -7.61 -25.90
CA ASN A 64 7.48 -8.97 -25.81
C ASN A 64 6.70 -9.86 -24.83
N PHE A 65 5.54 -9.41 -24.34
CA PHE A 65 4.79 -10.15 -23.35
C PHE A 65 4.33 -11.50 -23.96
N PRO A 66 4.74 -12.64 -23.38
CA PRO A 66 4.43 -13.94 -23.96
C PRO A 66 2.91 -14.12 -23.98
N ILE A 67 2.33 -14.22 -25.19
CA ILE A 67 0.92 -14.51 -25.42
C ILE A 67 0.66 -15.95 -24.96
N SER A 68 0.52 -16.14 -23.66
CA SER A 68 0.12 -17.39 -23.03
C SER A 68 -1.31 -17.24 -22.55
N SER A 69 -2.26 -17.17 -23.49
CA SER A 69 -3.66 -17.55 -23.23
C SER A 69 -4.49 -17.57 -24.53
N VAL A 70 -5.63 -18.27 -24.45
CA VAL A 70 -6.69 -18.43 -25.47
C VAL A 70 -7.28 -17.09 -25.94
N VAL A 71 -6.94 -15.97 -25.27
CA VAL A 71 -7.39 -14.62 -25.56
C VAL A 71 -6.16 -13.72 -25.68
N PRO A 72 -6.02 -12.89 -26.73
CA PRO A 72 -4.91 -11.93 -26.80
C PRO A 72 -4.94 -11.00 -25.58
N PHE A 73 -3.77 -10.74 -25.01
CA PHE A 73 -3.62 -9.90 -23.83
C PHE A 73 -3.91 -8.43 -24.21
N ASP A 74 -4.99 -7.88 -23.66
CA ASP A 74 -5.44 -6.51 -23.92
C ASP A 74 -4.84 -5.55 -22.88
N ILE A 75 -3.74 -4.90 -23.26
CA ILE A 75 -3.00 -3.95 -22.43
C ILE A 75 -3.85 -2.74 -22.07
N ASP A 76 -4.56 -2.16 -23.04
CA ASP A 76 -5.37 -0.95 -22.83
C ASP A 76 -6.44 -1.19 -21.76
N ARG A 77 -7.07 -2.37 -21.81
CA ARG A 77 -8.03 -2.78 -20.79
C ARG A 77 -7.38 -2.92 -19.41
N VAL A 78 -6.21 -3.56 -19.30
CA VAL A 78 -5.54 -3.75 -18.00
C VAL A 78 -5.05 -2.43 -17.42
N SER A 79 -4.45 -1.56 -18.23
CA SER A 79 -4.04 -0.21 -17.82
C SER A 79 -5.23 0.64 -17.39
N GLY A 80 -6.37 0.54 -18.06
CA GLY A 80 -7.61 1.20 -17.64
C GLY A 80 -8.13 0.71 -16.29
N ILE A 81 -8.02 -0.59 -16.01
CA ILE A 81 -8.39 -1.18 -14.71
C ILE A 81 -7.44 -0.70 -13.60
N GLU A 82 -6.14 -0.72 -13.85
CA GLU A 82 -5.12 -0.24 -12.90
C GLU A 82 -5.38 1.23 -12.50
N LEU A 83 -5.61 2.10 -13.48
CA LEU A 83 -5.87 3.51 -13.24
C LEU A 83 -7.14 3.75 -12.42
N ASN A 84 -8.22 3.04 -12.75
CA ASN A 84 -9.48 3.17 -12.01
C ASN A 84 -9.39 2.61 -10.58
N ASN A 85 -8.63 1.52 -10.39
CA ASN A 85 -8.32 1.01 -9.06
C ASN A 85 -7.48 2.00 -8.26
N GLY A 86 -6.49 2.66 -8.88
CA GLY A 86 -5.71 3.73 -8.25
C GLY A 86 -6.58 4.90 -7.78
N ARG A 87 -7.51 5.37 -8.63
CA ARG A 87 -8.46 6.44 -8.27
C ARG A 87 -9.39 6.04 -7.12
N ALA A 88 -9.90 4.81 -7.15
CA ALA A 88 -10.73 4.28 -6.07
C ALA A 88 -9.94 4.14 -4.77
N ALA A 89 -8.70 3.64 -4.84
CA ALA A 89 -7.81 3.48 -3.69
C ALA A 89 -7.43 4.81 -3.04
N GLN A 90 -7.23 5.87 -3.82
CA GLN A 90 -6.98 7.23 -3.29
C GLN A 90 -8.14 7.73 -2.44
N MET A 91 -9.39 7.56 -2.90
CA MET A 91 -10.57 7.91 -2.12
C MET A 91 -10.78 6.97 -0.92
N GLY A 92 -10.49 5.68 -1.10
CA GLY A 92 -10.58 4.67 -0.06
C GLY A 92 -9.62 4.95 1.10
N ILE A 93 -8.34 5.21 0.82
CA ILE A 93 -7.36 5.49 1.87
C ILE A 93 -7.65 6.83 2.58
N LEU A 94 -8.11 7.84 1.84
CA LEU A 94 -8.53 9.11 2.45
C LEU A 94 -9.68 8.89 3.43
N ALA A 95 -10.70 8.11 3.05
CA ALA A 95 -11.81 7.78 3.93
C ALA A 95 -11.34 7.02 5.18
N LEU A 96 -10.46 6.01 5.00
CA LEU A 96 -9.88 5.26 6.11
C LEU A 96 -9.13 6.17 7.10
N MET A 97 -8.29 7.09 6.60
CA MET A 97 -7.52 8.01 7.44
C MET A 97 -8.42 9.00 8.21
N VAL A 98 -9.42 9.58 7.54
CA VAL A 98 -10.31 10.57 8.17
C VAL A 98 -11.20 9.91 9.21
N HIS A 99 -11.83 8.77 8.89
CA HIS A 99 -12.71 8.07 9.82
C HIS A 99 -11.95 7.42 10.99
N GLU A 100 -10.67 7.08 10.81
CA GLU A 100 -9.80 6.72 11.94
C GLU A 100 -9.59 7.90 12.90
N LYS A 101 -9.37 9.12 12.39
CA LYS A 101 -9.15 10.30 13.25
C LYS A 101 -10.40 10.86 13.90
N LEU A 102 -11.55 10.77 13.24
CA LEU A 102 -12.81 11.27 13.79
C LEU A 102 -13.38 10.31 14.84
N ASP A 103 -13.55 9.05 14.47
CA ASP A 103 -14.38 8.11 15.24
C ASP A 103 -13.64 6.82 15.62
N ASN A 104 -12.31 6.75 15.38
CA ASN A 104 -11.51 5.53 15.57
C ASN A 104 -12.07 4.30 14.80
N ASN A 105 -12.89 4.55 13.76
CA ASN A 105 -13.57 3.51 13.00
C ASN A 105 -13.28 3.68 11.49
N PRO A 106 -12.11 3.24 11.01
CA PRO A 106 -11.80 3.33 9.59
C PRO A 106 -12.76 2.49 8.73
N TYR A 107 -13.32 1.39 9.26
CA TYR A 107 -14.22 0.50 8.52
C TYR A 107 -15.69 0.93 8.62
N ILE A 108 -15.97 2.19 8.28
CA ILE A 108 -17.30 2.82 8.45
C ILE A 108 -18.45 2.06 7.76
N ILE A 109 -18.20 1.46 6.60
CA ILE A 109 -19.22 0.68 5.86
C ILE A 109 -19.58 -0.60 6.61
N ASN A 110 -18.59 -1.24 7.26
CA ASN A 110 -18.84 -2.47 8.02
C ASN A 110 -19.72 -2.19 9.24
N ASP A 111 -19.49 -1.05 9.90
CA ASP A 111 -20.30 -0.59 11.01
C ASP A 111 -21.74 -0.26 10.57
N LEU A 112 -21.90 0.43 9.44
CA LEU A 112 -23.21 0.74 8.85
C LEU A 112 -24.04 -0.53 8.53
N LEU A 113 -23.37 -1.60 8.10
CA LEU A 113 -24.00 -2.88 7.77
C LEU A 113 -24.08 -3.86 8.96
N GLY A 114 -23.80 -3.39 10.18
CA GLY A 114 -23.98 -4.16 11.42
C GLY A 114 -22.89 -5.21 11.68
N SER A 115 -21.73 -5.08 11.05
CA SER A 115 -20.53 -5.91 11.30
C SER A 115 -19.36 -5.04 11.77
N PRO A 116 -19.48 -4.30 12.89
CA PRO A 116 -18.40 -3.47 13.41
C PRO A 116 -17.15 -4.31 13.68
N VAL A 117 -16.00 -3.81 13.24
CA VAL A 117 -14.70 -4.45 13.49
C VAL A 117 -13.98 -3.61 14.55
N PRO A 118 -13.63 -4.19 15.71
CA PRO A 118 -12.84 -3.47 16.70
C PRO A 118 -11.51 -3.06 16.08
N PHE A 119 -11.20 -1.77 16.13
CA PHE A 119 -9.98 -1.20 15.58
C PHE A 119 -9.02 -0.90 16.72
N ASN A 120 -7.83 -1.53 16.67
CA ASN A 120 -6.78 -1.54 17.70
C ASN A 120 -7.21 -2.10 19.06
#